data_AF-A0A973HVX3-F1
#
_entry.id   AF-A0A973HVX3-F1
#
_cell.length_a   1.000
_cell.length_b   1.000
_cell.length_c   1.000
_cell.angle_alpha   90.00
_cell.angle_beta   90.00
_cell.angle_gamma   90.00
#
_symmetry.space_group_name_H-M   'P 1'
#
loop_
_entity.id
_entity.type
_entity.pdbx_description
1 polymer ?
#
loop_
_entity_poly.entity_id
_entity_poly.type
_entity_poly.pdbx_seq_one_letter_code
_entity_poly.pdbx_strand_id
1 'polypeptide(L)'
;MPDESPTVAELSADWRLGFEWVEGELKGKVCNLQRQGRWRPAWYFDLERDGEILPLYFRGDRGHAESERVASVLDHEANIYRVLEANGLPVPHVHAMCPSPSGIVMDRCPGRFNLATLDDRDQARAILEHYIELLAGMHAIDPAEFEAYGMKRCEGERMLALGDFDQWVTQYRRAKRQPEPMLEFALQWVYRNIPTGRSEVTFVSADSGQFLFEDGRVTALLDMETGYLGDP
;
A
#
# COMPACT_ATOMS: atom_id res chain seq x y z
N MET A 1 -15.47 20.62 -20.72
CA MET A 1 -16.70 19.91 -20.32
C MET A 1 -16.75 19.96 -18.80
N PRO A 2 -17.89 20.24 -18.14
CA PRO A 2 -18.08 19.71 -16.80
C PRO A 2 -18.10 18.19 -16.93
N ASP A 3 -17.20 17.52 -16.22
CA ASP A 3 -17.14 16.07 -16.16
C ASP A 3 -18.08 15.66 -15.01
N GLU A 4 -19.34 15.38 -15.33
CA GLU A 4 -20.32 15.00 -14.32
C GLU A 4 -19.95 13.62 -13.75
N SER A 5 -19.52 13.60 -12.49
CA SER A 5 -19.24 12.37 -11.74
C SER A 5 -20.44 11.40 -11.87
N PRO A 6 -20.23 10.16 -12.34
CA PRO A 6 -21.32 9.21 -12.50
C PRO A 6 -21.99 8.93 -11.16
N THR A 7 -23.31 8.85 -11.15
CA THR A 7 -24.05 8.40 -9.97
C THR A 7 -23.82 6.90 -9.75
N VAL A 8 -24.04 6.41 -8.52
CA VAL A 8 -23.99 4.97 -8.21
C VAL A 8 -24.85 4.18 -9.21
N ALA A 9 -26.05 4.68 -9.53
CA ALA A 9 -27.01 4.04 -10.45
C ALA A 9 -26.46 3.77 -11.88
N GLU A 10 -25.43 4.50 -12.32
CA GLU A 10 -24.83 4.38 -13.66
C GLU A 10 -23.63 3.42 -13.72
N LEU A 11 -23.22 2.87 -12.57
CA LEU A 11 -22.09 1.92 -12.47
C LEU A 11 -22.49 0.50 -12.88
N SER A 12 -21.48 -0.37 -13.10
CA SER A 12 -21.73 -1.80 -13.32
C SER A 12 -22.43 -2.44 -12.12
N ALA A 13 -23.07 -3.59 -12.32
CA ALA A 13 -23.83 -4.25 -11.26
C ALA A 13 -22.97 -4.52 -10.00
N ASP A 14 -21.72 -4.94 -10.19
CA ASP A 14 -20.78 -5.21 -9.10
C ASP A 14 -20.44 -3.93 -8.32
N TRP A 15 -20.08 -2.85 -9.02
CA TRP A 15 -19.76 -1.57 -8.37
C TRP A 15 -20.98 -0.93 -7.70
N ARG A 16 -22.19 -1.17 -8.20
CA ARG A 16 -23.43 -0.79 -7.50
C ARG A 16 -23.58 -1.52 -6.18
N LEU A 17 -23.49 -2.85 -6.18
CA LEU A 17 -23.53 -3.66 -4.95
C LEU A 17 -22.44 -3.23 -3.95
N GLY A 18 -21.25 -2.89 -4.43
CA GLY A 18 -20.16 -2.36 -3.62
C GLY A 18 -20.51 -1.04 -2.93
N PHE A 19 -20.98 -0.04 -3.67
CA PHE A 19 -21.32 1.26 -3.08
C PHE A 19 -22.62 1.23 -2.25
N GLU A 20 -23.63 0.44 -2.65
CA GLU A 20 -24.83 0.17 -1.84
C GLU A 20 -24.45 -0.47 -0.49
N TRP A 21 -23.45 -1.36 -0.47
CA TRP A 21 -22.89 -1.92 0.76
C TRP A 21 -22.12 -0.87 1.59
N VAL A 22 -21.32 -0.01 0.96
CA VAL A 22 -20.59 1.08 1.65
C VAL A 22 -21.55 2.09 2.30
N GLU A 23 -22.64 2.46 1.62
CA GLU A 23 -23.69 3.32 2.18
C GLU A 23 -24.32 2.69 3.43
N GLY A 24 -24.58 1.37 3.40
CA GLY A 24 -25.13 0.62 4.53
C GLY A 24 -24.18 0.46 5.72
N GLU A 25 -22.92 0.11 5.46
CA GLU A 25 -21.90 -0.15 6.50
C GLU A 25 -21.47 1.17 7.18
N LEU A 26 -21.12 2.18 6.39
CA LEU A 26 -20.65 3.48 6.90
C LEU A 26 -21.79 4.43 7.28
N LYS A 27 -23.05 4.09 6.95
CA LYS A 27 -24.29 4.83 7.27
C LYS A 27 -24.30 6.24 6.72
N GLY A 28 -23.91 6.38 5.45
CA GLY A 28 -23.90 7.64 4.71
C GLY A 28 -24.36 7.44 3.28
N LYS A 29 -24.26 8.49 2.47
CA LYS A 29 -24.63 8.48 1.05
C LYS A 29 -23.42 8.79 0.17
N VAL A 30 -23.21 8.01 -0.88
CA VAL A 30 -22.08 8.16 -1.80
C VAL A 30 -22.35 9.25 -2.84
N CYS A 31 -21.39 10.15 -3.04
CA CYS A 31 -21.40 11.20 -4.05
C CYS A 31 -19.99 11.43 -4.63
N ASN A 32 -19.87 12.35 -5.60
CA ASN A 32 -18.60 12.80 -6.21
C ASN A 32 -17.66 11.67 -6.68
N LEU A 33 -18.23 10.58 -7.21
CA LEU A 33 -17.52 9.42 -7.72
C LEU A 33 -16.56 9.80 -8.85
N GLN A 34 -15.30 9.37 -8.75
CA GLN A 34 -14.30 9.51 -9.81
C GLN A 34 -13.45 8.22 -9.88
N ARG A 35 -13.54 7.52 -11.02
CA ARG A 35 -12.75 6.30 -11.24
C ARG A 35 -11.27 6.65 -11.39
N GLN A 36 -10.41 5.96 -10.65
CA GLN A 36 -8.97 6.04 -10.88
C GLN A 36 -8.61 5.32 -12.19
N GLY A 37 -8.08 6.05 -13.17
CA GLY A 37 -7.70 5.53 -14.49
C GLY A 37 -6.42 4.69 -14.52
N ARG A 38 -6.24 3.77 -13.56
CA ARG A 38 -5.08 2.87 -13.45
C ARG A 38 -5.49 1.40 -13.71
N TRP A 39 -4.50 0.51 -13.69
CA TRP A 39 -4.66 -0.92 -13.98
C TRP A 39 -5.41 -1.69 -12.87
N ARG A 40 -5.27 -1.28 -11.59
CA ARG A 40 -6.10 -1.74 -10.47
C ARG A 40 -7.44 -0.99 -10.48
N PRO A 41 -8.59 -1.66 -10.35
CA PRO A 41 -9.87 -0.97 -10.30
C PRO A 41 -10.04 -0.25 -8.95
N ALA A 42 -10.15 1.06 -8.99
CA ALA A 42 -10.30 1.88 -7.79
C ALA A 42 -11.11 3.16 -8.07
N TRP A 43 -11.68 3.74 -7.01
CA TRP A 43 -12.52 4.93 -7.07
C TRP A 43 -12.20 5.90 -5.94
N TYR A 44 -12.07 7.18 -6.27
CA TYR A 44 -12.28 8.26 -5.31
C TYR A 44 -13.79 8.52 -5.21
N PHE A 45 -14.28 8.83 -4.01
CA PHE A 45 -15.67 9.24 -3.80
C PHE A 45 -15.77 10.05 -2.51
N ASP A 46 -16.90 10.72 -2.30
CA ASP A 46 -17.23 11.37 -1.05
C ASP A 46 -18.41 10.63 -0.39
N LEU A 47 -18.45 10.57 0.94
CA LEU A 47 -19.57 10.03 1.71
C LEU A 47 -20.18 11.15 2.56
N GLU A 48 -21.44 11.49 2.29
CA GLU A 48 -22.25 12.40 3.10
C GLU A 48 -22.86 11.65 4.28
N ARG A 49 -22.53 12.04 5.52
CA ARG A 49 -23.08 11.45 6.75
C ARG A 49 -23.27 12.53 7.82
N ASP A 50 -24.47 12.58 8.42
CA ASP A 50 -24.83 13.50 9.52
C ASP A 50 -24.58 15.00 9.24
N GLY A 51 -24.43 15.38 7.96
CA GLY A 51 -24.10 16.74 7.50
C GLY A 51 -22.60 16.99 7.26
N GLU A 52 -21.74 16.01 7.54
CA GLU A 52 -20.31 16.02 7.20
C GLU A 52 -20.04 15.31 5.87
N ILE A 53 -18.92 15.66 5.23
CA ILE A 53 -18.44 15.03 3.99
C ILE A 53 -17.11 14.34 4.28
N LEU A 54 -17.09 13.02 4.16
CA LEU A 54 -15.88 12.20 4.33
C LEU A 54 -15.27 11.88 2.96
N PRO A 55 -14.06 12.37 2.65
CA PRO A 55 -13.39 12.08 1.38
C PRO A 55 -12.77 10.68 1.43
N LEU A 56 -13.25 9.75 0.61
CA LEU A 56 -12.89 8.33 0.67
C LEU A 56 -12.33 7.78 -0.66
N TYR A 57 -11.67 6.64 -0.53
CA TYR A 57 -11.03 5.89 -1.61
C TYR A 57 -11.35 4.39 -1.46
N PHE A 58 -11.93 3.82 -2.51
CA PHE A 58 -12.20 2.39 -2.64
C PHE A 58 -11.07 1.77 -3.48
N ARG A 59 -10.19 0.99 -2.85
CA ARG A 59 -9.12 0.22 -3.50
C ARG A 59 -9.58 -1.21 -3.74
N GLY A 60 -10.06 -1.48 -4.95
CA GLY A 60 -10.55 -2.80 -5.34
C GLY A 60 -9.45 -3.82 -5.61
N ASP A 61 -9.82 -5.10 -5.55
CA ASP A 61 -8.93 -6.21 -5.88
C ASP A 61 -8.50 -6.19 -7.37
N ARG A 62 -7.30 -6.70 -7.63
CA ARG A 62 -6.81 -7.04 -8.98
C ARG A 62 -7.12 -8.48 -9.39
N GLY A 63 -7.53 -9.32 -8.45
CA GLY A 63 -7.69 -10.75 -8.58
C GLY A 63 -6.39 -11.47 -8.21
N HIS A 64 -6.50 -12.46 -7.32
CA HIS A 64 -5.35 -13.23 -6.84
C HIS A 64 -4.62 -13.96 -7.98
N ALA A 65 -3.32 -13.71 -8.12
CA ALA A 65 -2.45 -14.44 -9.03
C ALA A 65 -1.69 -15.53 -8.27
N GLU A 66 -1.43 -16.69 -8.91
CA GLU A 66 -0.65 -17.83 -8.35
C GLU A 66 0.79 -17.46 -7.89
N SER A 67 1.21 -16.22 -8.13
CA SER A 67 2.50 -15.68 -7.75
C SER A 67 2.52 -14.87 -6.45
N GLU A 68 1.36 -14.52 -5.89
CA GLU A 68 1.26 -13.61 -4.73
C GLU A 68 1.73 -14.24 -3.41
N ARG A 69 2.12 -13.38 -2.47
CA ARG A 69 2.86 -13.75 -1.24
C ARG A 69 1.95 -14.08 -0.05
N VAL A 70 0.69 -13.66 -0.14
CA VAL A 70 -0.32 -13.70 0.93
C VAL A 70 -1.66 -14.16 0.34
N ALA A 71 -2.53 -14.74 1.18
CA ALA A 71 -3.82 -15.27 0.73
C ALA A 71 -4.83 -14.18 0.30
N SER A 72 -4.64 -12.96 0.80
CA SER A 72 -5.37 -11.76 0.39
C SER A 72 -4.43 -10.57 0.51
N VAL A 73 -4.15 -9.90 -0.61
CA VAL A 73 -3.29 -8.71 -0.64
C VAL A 73 -3.99 -7.52 0.02
N LEU A 74 -5.31 -7.44 -0.08
CA LEU A 74 -6.11 -6.36 0.51
C LEU A 74 -6.18 -6.45 2.03
N ASP A 75 -6.38 -7.65 2.60
CA ASP A 75 -6.38 -7.82 4.06
C ASP A 75 -4.98 -7.57 4.65
N HIS A 76 -3.92 -7.98 3.93
CA HIS A 76 -2.54 -7.70 4.32
C HIS A 76 -2.24 -6.20 4.37
N GLU A 77 -2.56 -5.47 3.30
CA GLU A 77 -2.37 -4.02 3.23
C GLU A 77 -3.23 -3.27 4.27
N ALA A 78 -4.51 -3.67 4.44
CA ALA A 78 -5.40 -3.09 5.43
C ALA A 78 -4.95 -3.33 6.88
N ASN A 79 -4.41 -4.51 7.18
CA ASN A 79 -3.88 -4.82 8.51
C ASN A 79 -2.57 -4.07 8.79
N ILE A 80 -1.72 -3.85 7.78
CA ILE A 80 -0.55 -2.97 7.92
C ILE A 80 -1.00 -1.55 8.27
N TYR A 81 -1.93 -0.94 7.52
CA TYR A 81 -2.40 0.41 7.83
C TYR A 81 -2.94 0.51 9.28
N ARG A 82 -3.67 -0.50 9.77
CA ARG A 82 -4.15 -0.54 11.17
C ARG A 82 -3.02 -0.50 12.21
N VAL A 83 -1.92 -1.24 12.00
CA VAL A 83 -0.76 -1.22 12.91
C VAL A 83 0.01 0.10 12.81
N LEU A 84 0.23 0.62 11.59
CA LEU A 84 0.92 1.89 11.38
C LEU A 84 0.13 3.06 12.00
N GLU A 85 -1.20 3.08 11.83
CA GLU A 85 -2.11 4.07 12.43
C GLU A 85 -2.12 4.00 13.96
N ALA A 86 -2.18 2.79 14.54
CA ALA A 86 -2.14 2.59 16.00
C ALA A 86 -0.83 3.11 16.63
N ASN A 87 0.27 3.10 15.85
CA ASN A 87 1.57 3.66 16.23
C ASN A 87 1.75 5.15 15.83
N GLY A 88 0.67 5.82 15.37
CA GLY A 88 0.65 7.25 15.10
C GLY A 88 1.34 7.69 13.81
N LEU A 89 1.63 6.77 12.88
CA LEU A 89 2.15 7.11 11.56
C LEU A 89 1.01 7.61 10.64
N PRO A 90 1.27 8.58 9.75
CA PRO A 90 0.26 9.08 8.84
C PRO A 90 0.02 8.05 7.72
N VAL A 91 -1.14 7.40 7.78
CA VAL A 91 -1.65 6.42 6.79
C VAL A 91 -3.15 6.64 6.60
N PRO A 92 -3.77 6.13 5.52
CA PRO A 92 -5.22 6.19 5.37
C PRO A 92 -5.95 5.38 6.45
N HIS A 93 -6.92 5.97 7.14
CA HIS A 93 -7.77 5.20 8.07
C HIS A 93 -8.57 4.14 7.29
N VAL A 94 -8.56 2.89 7.75
CA VAL A 94 -9.29 1.80 7.09
C VAL A 94 -10.67 1.63 7.71
N HIS A 95 -11.64 2.38 7.16
CA HIS A 95 -13.04 2.34 7.59
C HIS A 95 -13.68 0.96 7.46
N ALA A 96 -13.49 0.26 6.32
CA ALA A 96 -14.17 -1.02 6.07
C ALA A 96 -13.50 -1.89 4.99
N MET A 97 -13.85 -3.18 4.97
CA MET A 97 -13.48 -4.15 3.92
C MET A 97 -14.74 -4.58 3.16
N CYS A 98 -14.89 -4.14 1.91
CA CYS A 98 -16.03 -4.51 1.08
C CYS A 98 -15.90 -5.96 0.59
N PRO A 99 -16.93 -6.82 0.73
CA PRO A 99 -16.86 -8.22 0.33
C PRO A 99 -17.12 -8.45 -1.18
N SER A 100 -17.82 -7.55 -1.87
CA SER A 100 -18.16 -7.69 -3.29
C SER A 100 -18.49 -6.35 -3.96
N PRO A 101 -17.66 -5.86 -4.92
CA PRO A 101 -16.32 -6.34 -5.23
C PRO A 101 -15.41 -6.27 -4.00
N SER A 102 -14.46 -7.20 -3.91
CA SER A 102 -13.47 -7.20 -2.83
C SER A 102 -12.64 -5.92 -2.88
N GLY A 103 -12.49 -5.23 -1.74
CA GLY A 103 -11.75 -3.97 -1.68
C GLY A 103 -11.62 -3.36 -0.29
N ILE A 104 -10.60 -2.51 -0.13
CA ILE A 104 -10.41 -1.67 1.06
C ILE A 104 -11.16 -0.35 0.84
N VAL A 105 -11.94 0.08 1.83
CA VAL A 105 -12.52 1.42 1.89
C VAL A 105 -11.79 2.21 2.97
N MET A 106 -11.07 3.24 2.54
CA MET A 106 -10.17 4.03 3.39
C MET A 106 -10.18 5.51 3.02
N ASP A 107 -9.53 6.36 3.83
CA ASP A 107 -9.45 7.80 3.58
C ASP A 107 -8.80 8.15 2.24
N ARG A 108 -9.38 9.14 1.55
CA ARG A 108 -8.70 9.87 0.45
C ARG A 108 -7.84 10.97 1.06
N CYS A 109 -6.68 10.57 1.56
CA CYS A 109 -5.69 11.46 2.16
C CYS A 109 -5.31 12.65 1.23
N PRO A 110 -5.06 13.85 1.78
CA PRO A 110 -4.75 15.05 0.99
C PRO A 110 -3.28 15.10 0.53
N GLY A 111 -2.98 16.07 -0.34
CA GLY A 111 -1.64 16.29 -0.89
C GLY A 111 -1.38 15.63 -2.26
N ARG A 112 -0.10 15.56 -2.64
CA ARG A 112 0.38 15.04 -3.93
C ARG A 112 1.57 14.10 -3.77
N PHE A 113 1.77 13.18 -4.71
CA PHE A 113 2.85 12.18 -4.66
C PHE A 113 4.14 12.58 -5.39
N ASN A 114 4.06 13.43 -6.42
CA ASN A 114 5.18 13.68 -7.32
C ASN A 114 6.10 14.80 -6.80
N LEU A 115 7.17 14.44 -6.07
CA LEU A 115 8.19 15.40 -5.62
C LEU A 115 8.85 16.18 -6.78
N ALA A 116 8.90 15.64 -7.99
CA ALA A 116 9.53 16.30 -9.14
C ALA A 116 8.70 17.47 -9.71
N THR A 117 7.55 17.82 -9.12
CA THR A 117 6.83 19.08 -9.39
C THR A 117 7.12 20.20 -8.40
N LEU A 118 8.10 20.03 -7.51
CA LEU A 118 8.61 21.08 -6.62
C LEU A 118 9.78 21.83 -7.27
N ASP A 119 9.61 23.14 -7.45
CA ASP A 119 10.72 24.05 -7.82
C ASP A 119 11.65 24.33 -6.61
N ASP A 120 11.10 24.29 -5.39
CA ASP A 120 11.84 24.51 -4.14
C ASP A 120 12.52 23.22 -3.65
N ARG A 121 13.87 23.26 -3.65
CA ARG A 121 14.72 22.15 -3.21
C ARG A 121 14.84 22.04 -1.69
N ASP A 122 14.71 23.13 -0.95
CA ASP A 122 14.75 23.11 0.50
C ASP A 122 13.43 22.56 1.06
N GLN A 123 12.29 22.89 0.44
CA GLN A 123 11.01 22.21 0.71
C GLN A 123 11.06 20.73 0.34
N ALA A 124 11.59 20.37 -0.84
CA ALA A 124 11.73 18.97 -1.25
C ALA A 124 12.63 18.16 -0.29
N ARG A 125 13.71 18.77 0.23
CA ARG A 125 14.55 18.16 1.27
C ARG A 125 13.77 17.96 2.58
N ALA A 126 13.05 18.96 3.07
CA ALA A 126 12.28 18.85 4.31
C ALA A 126 11.20 17.74 4.26
N ILE A 127 10.56 17.54 3.12
CA ILE A 127 9.61 16.43 2.92
C ILE A 127 10.31 15.08 2.98
N LEU A 128 11.50 14.95 2.37
CA LEU A 128 12.31 13.73 2.41
C LEU A 128 12.89 13.46 3.81
N GLU A 129 13.30 14.50 4.54
CA GLU A 129 13.71 14.40 5.95
C GLU A 129 12.55 13.87 6.81
N HIS A 130 11.33 14.41 6.67
CA HIS A 130 10.14 13.88 7.34
C HIS A 130 9.80 12.44 6.90
N TYR A 131 9.97 12.08 5.62
CA TYR A 131 9.77 10.70 5.18
C TYR A 131 10.76 9.72 5.86
N ILE A 132 12.02 10.12 6.06
CA ILE A 132 13.00 9.30 6.78
C ILE A 132 12.70 9.23 8.29
N GLU A 133 12.20 10.30 8.91
CA GLU A 133 11.67 10.25 10.30
C GLU A 133 10.55 9.22 10.42
N LEU A 134 9.61 9.20 9.48
CA LEU A 134 8.49 8.26 9.46
C LEU A 134 8.91 6.82 9.14
N LEU A 135 9.91 6.61 8.27
CA LEU A 135 10.47 5.29 8.00
C LEU A 135 11.22 4.74 9.22
N ALA A 136 11.95 5.59 9.96
CA ALA A 136 12.57 5.20 11.23
C ALA A 136 11.51 4.87 12.31
N GLY A 137 10.40 5.61 12.36
CA GLY A 137 9.25 5.30 13.22
C GLY A 137 8.60 3.96 12.87
N MET A 138 8.38 3.71 11.58
CA MET A 138 7.89 2.43 11.05
C MET A 138 8.81 1.26 11.44
N HIS A 139 10.12 1.44 11.33
CA HIS A 139 11.11 0.42 11.70
C HIS A 139 11.24 0.23 13.24
N ALA A 140 10.59 1.05 14.07
CA ALA A 140 10.64 0.96 15.53
C ALA A 140 9.41 0.28 16.18
N ILE A 141 8.41 -0.13 15.39
CA ILE A 141 7.20 -0.83 15.88
C ILE A 141 7.54 -2.29 16.22
N ASP A 142 6.94 -2.85 17.28
CA ASP A 142 7.16 -4.26 17.64
C ASP A 142 6.61 -5.20 16.53
N PRO A 143 7.44 -6.09 15.95
CA PRO A 143 6.98 -7.11 15.00
C PRO A 143 5.77 -7.91 15.48
N ALA A 144 5.60 -8.09 16.79
CA ALA A 144 4.48 -8.80 17.39
C ALA A 144 3.11 -8.19 17.03
N GLU A 145 3.03 -6.88 16.76
CA GLU A 145 1.79 -6.22 16.34
C GLU A 145 1.38 -6.65 14.92
N PHE A 146 2.34 -6.84 14.02
CA PHE A 146 2.08 -7.37 12.68
C PHE A 146 1.85 -8.89 12.70
N GLU A 147 2.53 -9.63 13.59
CA GLU A 147 2.29 -11.06 13.81
C GLU A 147 0.88 -11.33 14.35
N ALA A 148 0.31 -10.43 15.17
CA ALA A 148 -1.07 -10.52 15.65
C ALA A 148 -2.11 -10.49 14.51
N TYR A 149 -1.78 -9.85 13.38
CA TYR A 149 -2.57 -9.87 12.14
C TYR A 149 -2.17 -11.00 11.16
N GLY A 150 -1.31 -11.93 11.59
CA GLY A 150 -0.91 -13.10 10.80
C GLY A 150 0.28 -12.89 9.86
N MET A 151 0.97 -11.75 9.93
CA MET A 151 2.24 -11.57 9.21
C MET A 151 3.29 -12.53 9.77
N LYS A 152 4.07 -13.16 8.90
CA LYS A 152 5.07 -14.17 9.31
C LYS A 152 6.44 -13.53 9.50
N ARG A 153 7.02 -13.71 10.67
CA ARG A 153 8.43 -13.44 10.96
C ARG A 153 9.32 -14.35 10.11
N CYS A 154 10.29 -13.76 9.41
CA CYS A 154 11.34 -14.52 8.72
C CYS A 154 12.34 -15.09 9.73
N GLU A 155 12.69 -16.36 9.60
CA GLU A 155 13.69 -17.03 10.45
C GLU A 155 15.00 -17.26 9.72
N GLY A 156 16.11 -16.95 10.38
CA GLY A 156 17.47 -17.19 9.90
C GLY A 156 18.05 -16.04 9.08
N GLU A 157 19.33 -15.76 9.35
CA GLU A 157 20.17 -14.71 8.75
C GLU A 157 19.98 -14.54 7.23
N ARG A 158 19.98 -15.64 6.45
CA ARG A 158 19.74 -15.58 5.00
C ARG A 158 18.36 -15.01 4.65
N MET A 159 17.30 -15.43 5.33
CA MET A 159 15.94 -15.00 5.01
C MET A 159 15.72 -13.55 5.43
N LEU A 160 16.29 -13.13 6.55
CA LEU A 160 16.29 -11.73 6.98
C LEU A 160 17.01 -10.84 5.96
N ALA A 161 18.21 -11.23 5.52
CA ALA A 161 19.04 -10.48 4.57
C ALA A 161 18.61 -10.58 3.09
N LEU A 162 17.54 -11.31 2.76
CA LEU A 162 17.02 -11.46 1.38
C LEU A 162 15.51 -11.19 1.24
N GLY A 163 14.72 -11.32 2.31
CA GLY A 163 13.26 -11.32 2.24
C GLY A 163 12.74 -12.25 1.14
N ASP A 164 11.91 -11.69 0.26
CA ASP A 164 11.26 -12.40 -0.85
C ASP A 164 12.14 -12.57 -2.11
N PHE A 165 13.44 -12.23 -2.06
CA PHE A 165 14.32 -12.28 -3.25
C PHE A 165 14.34 -13.65 -3.95
N ASP A 166 14.28 -14.75 -3.20
CA ASP A 166 14.19 -16.10 -3.78
C ASP A 166 12.84 -16.35 -4.50
N GLN A 167 11.74 -15.76 -4.02
CA GLN A 167 10.44 -15.79 -4.72
C GLN A 167 10.51 -14.96 -6.00
N TRP A 168 11.07 -13.75 -5.96
CA TRP A 168 11.25 -12.90 -7.14
C TRP A 168 12.15 -13.55 -8.19
N VAL A 169 13.26 -14.17 -7.79
CA VAL A 169 14.12 -14.99 -8.67
C VAL A 169 13.34 -16.15 -9.30
N THR A 170 12.43 -16.78 -8.55
CA THR A 170 11.60 -17.88 -9.06
C THR A 170 10.58 -17.39 -10.10
N GLN A 171 9.88 -16.28 -9.85
CA GLN A 171 8.95 -15.71 -10.84
C GLN A 171 9.68 -15.17 -12.07
N TYR A 172 10.81 -14.50 -11.88
CA TYR A 172 11.70 -14.08 -12.96
C TYR A 172 12.06 -15.25 -13.88
N ARG A 173 12.56 -16.36 -13.32
CA ARG A 173 12.96 -17.55 -14.11
C ARG A 173 11.79 -18.25 -14.79
N ARG A 174 10.56 -18.13 -14.27
CA ARG A 174 9.33 -18.59 -14.93
C ARG A 174 8.90 -17.68 -16.09
N ALA A 175 9.04 -16.37 -15.94
CA ALA A 175 8.62 -15.38 -16.93
C ALA A 175 9.63 -15.19 -18.08
N LYS A 176 10.91 -15.50 -17.82
CA LYS A 176 12.06 -15.37 -18.74
C LYS A 176 11.86 -16.09 -20.06
N ARG A 177 11.95 -15.33 -21.17
CA ARG A 177 11.76 -15.86 -22.55
C ARG A 177 13.05 -16.02 -23.37
N GLN A 178 14.17 -15.48 -22.88
CA GLN A 178 15.45 -15.46 -23.59
C GLN A 178 16.64 -15.41 -22.61
N PRO A 179 17.89 -15.66 -23.05
CA PRO A 179 19.07 -15.48 -22.20
C PRO A 179 19.28 -14.02 -21.81
N GLU A 180 19.46 -13.77 -20.51
CA GLU A 180 19.71 -12.44 -19.94
C GLU A 180 20.94 -12.48 -19.02
N PRO A 181 22.16 -12.44 -19.58
CA PRO A 181 23.38 -12.67 -18.82
C PRO A 181 23.64 -11.65 -17.71
N MET A 182 23.25 -10.38 -17.92
CA MET A 182 23.43 -9.30 -16.94
C MET A 182 22.63 -9.54 -15.67
N LEU A 183 21.38 -10.00 -15.78
CA LEU A 183 20.53 -10.24 -14.63
C LEU A 183 20.96 -11.52 -13.90
N GLU A 184 21.25 -12.62 -14.60
CA GLU A 184 21.80 -13.83 -13.94
C GLU A 184 23.14 -13.54 -13.26
N PHE A 185 24.00 -12.69 -13.84
CA PHE A 185 25.23 -12.23 -13.17
C PHE A 185 24.93 -11.47 -11.87
N ALA A 186 23.97 -10.54 -11.88
CA ALA A 186 23.57 -9.78 -10.70
C ALA A 186 22.96 -10.68 -9.61
N LEU A 187 22.05 -11.60 -9.96
CA LEU A 187 21.49 -12.58 -9.03
C LEU A 187 22.59 -13.45 -8.40
N GLN A 188 23.53 -13.92 -9.22
CA GLN A 188 24.68 -14.70 -8.77
C GLN A 188 25.66 -13.87 -7.92
N TRP A 189 25.73 -12.55 -8.12
CA TRP A 189 26.50 -11.66 -7.25
C TRP A 189 25.82 -11.49 -5.89
N VAL A 190 24.51 -11.24 -5.84
CA VAL A 190 23.75 -11.12 -4.58
C VAL A 190 23.92 -12.39 -3.73
N TYR A 191 23.72 -13.57 -4.32
CA TYR A 191 23.89 -14.84 -3.60
C TYR A 191 25.31 -15.14 -3.09
N ARG A 192 26.34 -14.43 -3.57
CA ARG A 192 27.73 -14.52 -3.08
C ARG A 192 28.10 -13.44 -2.06
N ASN A 193 27.26 -12.41 -1.90
CA ASN A 193 27.56 -11.23 -1.09
C ASN A 193 26.38 -10.89 -0.14
N ILE A 194 25.64 -11.92 0.31
CA ILE A 194 24.55 -11.76 1.28
C ILE A 194 25.15 -11.23 2.60
N PRO A 195 24.62 -10.14 3.18
CA PRO A 195 25.05 -9.65 4.48
C PRO A 195 24.94 -10.70 5.59
N THR A 196 25.95 -10.80 6.43
CA THR A 196 25.97 -11.63 7.64
C THR A 196 25.88 -10.77 8.90
N GLY A 197 25.61 -11.40 10.04
CA GLY A 197 25.32 -10.73 11.32
C GLY A 197 23.88 -10.20 11.44
N ARG A 198 23.02 -10.44 10.44
CA ARG A 198 21.64 -9.95 10.42
C ARG A 198 20.76 -10.78 11.35
N SER A 199 20.13 -10.08 12.30
CA SER A 199 19.30 -10.65 13.37
C SER A 199 18.20 -9.71 13.86
N GLU A 200 18.14 -8.49 13.33
CA GLU A 200 17.05 -7.55 13.58
C GLU A 200 15.83 -7.96 12.75
N VAL A 201 14.65 -7.71 13.30
CA VAL A 201 13.37 -7.95 12.63
C VAL A 201 12.50 -6.74 12.89
N THR A 202 12.04 -6.10 11.82
CA THR A 202 11.05 -5.02 11.87
C THR A 202 10.13 -5.10 10.65
N PHE A 203 9.09 -4.27 10.61
CA PHE A 203 8.28 -4.10 9.41
C PHE A 203 9.02 -3.26 8.37
N VAL A 204 9.21 -3.84 7.18
CA VAL A 204 9.88 -3.24 6.03
C VAL A 204 8.84 -3.03 4.92
N SER A 205 8.69 -1.80 4.41
CA SER A 205 7.63 -1.48 3.41
C SER A 205 7.82 -2.16 2.06
N ALA A 206 9.05 -2.57 1.73
CA ALA A 206 9.54 -3.11 0.47
C ALA A 206 9.44 -2.16 -0.76
N ASP A 207 8.30 -1.50 -0.97
CA ASP A 207 8.14 -0.40 -1.93
C ASP A 207 8.27 0.94 -1.19
N SER A 208 9.51 1.40 -1.01
CA SER A 208 9.83 2.64 -0.28
C SER A 208 9.74 3.87 -1.17
N GLY A 209 9.23 4.98 -0.62
CA GLY A 209 9.02 6.25 -1.34
C GLY A 209 7.58 6.47 -1.83
N GLN A 210 6.65 5.57 -1.52
CA GLN A 210 5.22 5.72 -1.82
C GLN A 210 4.53 6.57 -0.74
N PHE A 211 4.34 7.87 -1.00
CA PHE A 211 3.66 8.77 -0.06
C PHE A 211 2.98 9.96 -0.75
N LEU A 212 2.09 10.63 -0.02
CA LEU A 212 1.56 11.96 -0.32
C LEU A 212 2.25 13.02 0.56
N PHE A 213 2.34 14.25 0.05
CA PHE A 213 2.81 15.41 0.80
C PHE A 213 2.01 16.67 0.49
N GLU A 214 1.92 17.55 1.49
CA GLU A 214 1.33 18.89 1.43
C GLU A 214 2.08 19.82 2.40
N ASP A 215 2.10 21.13 2.14
CA ASP A 215 2.71 22.17 3.02
C ASP A 215 4.11 21.85 3.61
N GLY A 216 4.92 21.11 2.85
CA GLY A 216 6.29 20.73 3.23
C GLY A 216 6.40 19.49 4.13
N ARG A 217 5.33 18.71 4.34
CA ARG A 217 5.35 17.46 5.11
C ARG A 217 4.64 16.32 4.35
N VAL A 218 5.13 15.10 4.53
CA VAL A 218 4.35 13.87 4.26
C VAL A 218 3.00 13.93 5.00
N THR A 219 1.91 13.64 4.27
CA THR A 219 0.52 13.58 4.76
C THR A 219 -0.03 12.16 4.86
N ALA A 220 0.47 11.22 4.06
CA ALA A 220 0.15 9.79 4.15
C ALA A 220 1.22 8.92 3.50
N LEU A 221 1.59 7.80 4.15
CA LEU A 221 2.36 6.70 3.57
C LEU A 221 1.40 5.74 2.85
N LEU A 222 1.78 5.20 1.70
CA LEU A 222 0.89 4.45 0.80
C LEU A 222 1.50 3.13 0.29
N ASP A 223 0.66 2.33 -0.37
CA ASP A 223 1.01 1.13 -1.16
C ASP A 223 1.74 0.02 -0.39
N MET A 224 1.35 -0.19 0.87
CA MET A 224 1.92 -1.18 1.80
C MET A 224 1.70 -2.65 1.38
N GLU A 225 1.16 -2.93 0.19
CA GLU A 225 0.80 -4.28 -0.28
C GLU A 225 2.00 -5.25 -0.34
N THR A 226 3.22 -4.72 -0.41
CA THR A 226 4.46 -5.51 -0.49
C THR A 226 5.18 -5.65 0.85
N GLY A 227 4.71 -5.03 1.93
CA GLY A 227 5.39 -5.03 3.24
C GLY A 227 5.54 -6.41 3.88
N TYR A 228 6.55 -6.57 4.74
CA TYR A 228 6.87 -7.84 5.44
C TYR A 228 7.74 -7.61 6.68
N LEU A 229 7.99 -8.68 7.46
CA LEU A 229 8.92 -8.67 8.59
C LEU A 229 10.33 -9.10 8.14
N GLY A 230 11.31 -8.21 8.24
CA GLY A 230 12.67 -8.42 7.75
C GLY A 230 13.73 -7.52 8.42
N ASP A 231 14.93 -7.55 7.86
CA ASP A 231 16.10 -6.75 8.27
C ASP A 231 16.03 -5.33 7.64
N PRO A 232 16.25 -4.24 8.40
CA PRO A 232 16.08 -2.86 7.93
C PRO A 232 17.26 -2.26 7.12
#